data_AF-A0A9E2VM34-F1
#
_entry.id   AF-A0A9E2VM34-F1
#
_cell.length_a   1.000
_cell.length_b   1.000
_cell.length_c   1.000
_cell.angle_alpha   90.00
_cell.angle_beta   90.00
_cell.angle_gamma   90.00
#
_symmetry.space_group_name_H-M   'P 1'
#
loop_
_entity.id
_entity.type
_entity.pdbx_description
1 polymer ?
#
loop_
_entity_poly.entity_id
_entity_poly.type
_entity_poly.pdbx_seq_one_letter_code
_entity_poly.pdbx_strand_id
1 'polypeptide(L)'
;MTRPRRYPTRLGCLLLCLAVGHTIRSETVTLTSAADTSLVESAPDNNLGGEPFVPAGVTQNRTRAHGLFRFDFTGQIPPQATVLSATLVLQVTGQPSAGYMAAAFDLHRLLKPWGEGTNTAQFSNHPGIGAPATTNDATWNMRFAFTTNAWTVPGASPTNDYAPAISAQQFVYDVGNSPYVFGPTPSLTADVQAWVDHPDSNFGWLLMADDETANFTARRFGSREDPNNAPQLTVEFIPPLRLLTPRLAGGRFSFTFPAAAGQTGTVEFCTTLAGSDWTALTNFVGSATATNLVVSDPILGPQRFYRVVTTNAAGP
;
A
#
# COMPACT_ATOMS: atom_id res chain seq x y z
N MET A 1 40.92 -27.85 65.14
CA MET A 1 39.60 -27.65 64.49
C MET A 1 39.73 -26.52 63.46
N THR A 2 40.02 -26.86 62.22
CA THR A 2 40.25 -25.94 61.10
C THR A 2 39.04 -26.01 60.15
N ARG A 3 38.29 -24.91 60.01
CA ARG A 3 37.15 -24.81 59.07
C ARG A 3 37.65 -24.70 57.62
N PRO A 4 37.03 -25.38 56.64
CA PRO A 4 37.41 -25.22 55.24
C PRO A 4 36.71 -23.99 54.62
N ARG A 5 37.45 -23.23 53.81
CA ARG A 5 36.94 -22.12 52.97
C ARG A 5 36.13 -22.69 51.81
N ARG A 6 34.87 -22.23 51.65
CA ARG A 6 34.05 -22.46 50.46
C ARG A 6 34.40 -21.42 49.40
N TYR A 7 34.75 -21.87 48.19
CA TYR A 7 34.81 -21.00 47.00
C TYR A 7 33.41 -20.92 46.37
N PRO A 8 32.92 -19.73 45.96
CA PRO A 8 31.67 -19.65 45.22
C PRO A 8 31.93 -19.97 43.74
N THR A 9 31.27 -21.02 43.26
CA THR A 9 31.14 -21.37 41.85
C THR A 9 30.32 -20.28 41.15
N ARG A 10 30.95 -19.47 40.29
CA ARG A 10 30.21 -18.55 39.40
C ARG A 10 29.63 -19.37 38.25
N LEU A 11 28.32 -19.61 38.31
CA LEU A 11 27.54 -20.13 37.19
C LEU A 11 27.51 -19.04 36.10
N GLY A 12 28.28 -19.23 35.01
CA GLY A 12 28.24 -18.36 33.85
C GLY A 12 26.91 -18.54 33.12
N CYS A 13 26.03 -17.55 33.20
CA CYS A 13 24.79 -17.52 32.45
C CYS A 13 25.14 -17.20 30.98
N LEU A 14 25.09 -18.19 30.10
CA LEU A 14 25.25 -18.01 28.67
C LEU A 14 23.96 -17.36 28.13
N LEU A 15 23.94 -16.02 28.00
CA LEU A 15 22.88 -15.36 27.24
C LEU A 15 23.06 -15.71 25.77
N LEU A 16 22.26 -16.67 25.29
CA LEU A 16 22.08 -16.93 23.87
C LEU A 16 21.22 -15.79 23.30
N CYS A 17 21.85 -14.67 22.93
CA CYS A 17 21.19 -13.67 22.09
C CYS A 17 20.97 -14.29 20.70
N LEU A 18 19.73 -14.73 20.41
CA LEU A 18 19.32 -14.95 19.02
C LEU A 18 19.40 -13.60 18.30
N ALA A 19 20.46 -13.39 17.52
CA ALA A 19 20.50 -12.30 16.56
C ALA A 19 19.53 -12.66 15.43
N VAL A 20 18.37 -12.03 15.41
CA VAL A 20 17.45 -12.08 14.26
C VAL A 20 18.15 -11.39 13.10
N GLY A 21 18.76 -12.18 12.22
CA GLY A 21 19.38 -11.67 11.02
C GLY A 21 18.31 -11.18 10.07
N HIS A 22 18.17 -9.86 9.91
CA HIS A 22 17.38 -9.31 8.82
C HIS A 22 18.13 -9.60 7.52
N THR A 23 17.42 -9.79 6.42
CA THR A 23 18.00 -10.05 5.09
C THR A 23 17.26 -9.15 4.11
N ILE A 24 17.94 -8.51 3.16
CA ILE A 24 17.26 -7.76 2.09
C ILE A 24 16.68 -8.80 1.15
N ARG A 25 15.39 -9.02 1.29
CA ARG A 25 14.57 -9.89 0.44
C ARG A 25 13.34 -9.09 0.07
N SER A 26 12.74 -9.48 -1.06
CA SER A 26 11.38 -9.08 -1.33
C SER A 26 10.48 -9.59 -0.21
N GLU A 27 9.63 -8.71 0.30
CA GLU A 27 8.57 -8.98 1.25
C GLU A 27 7.22 -8.75 0.56
N THR A 28 6.18 -9.41 1.06
CA THR A 28 4.83 -9.26 0.54
C THR A 28 3.89 -8.95 1.69
N VAL A 29 3.00 -7.98 1.47
CA VAL A 29 1.90 -7.68 2.37
C VAL A 29 0.58 -7.71 1.59
N THR A 30 -0.47 -8.24 2.22
CA THR A 30 -1.84 -8.18 1.71
C THR A 30 -2.67 -7.30 2.63
N LEU A 31 -3.27 -6.27 2.06
CA LEU A 31 -4.04 -5.24 2.75
C LEU A 31 -5.52 -5.39 2.40
N THR A 32 -6.38 -5.26 3.39
CA THR A 32 -7.82 -5.00 3.17
C THR A 32 -8.05 -3.51 2.94
N SER A 33 -9.12 -3.15 2.24
CA SER A 33 -9.51 -1.74 2.11
C SER A 33 -9.71 -1.09 3.49
N ALA A 34 -9.15 0.11 3.64
CA ALA A 34 -9.29 0.96 4.81
C ALA A 34 -10.51 1.89 4.70
N ALA A 35 -10.95 2.16 3.46
CA ALA A 35 -12.21 2.81 3.18
C ALA A 35 -12.71 2.43 1.79
N ASP A 36 -14.01 2.24 1.61
CA ASP A 36 -14.66 2.06 0.32
C ASP A 36 -16.13 2.50 0.31
N THR A 37 -16.57 3.06 -0.82
CA THR A 37 -17.95 3.54 -1.01
C THR A 37 -18.22 3.76 -2.50
N SER A 38 -19.41 4.21 -2.88
CA SER A 38 -19.73 4.50 -4.28
C SER A 38 -20.38 5.86 -4.48
N LEU A 39 -20.03 6.47 -5.61
CA LEU A 39 -20.71 7.63 -6.16
C LEU A 39 -21.82 7.12 -7.08
N VAL A 40 -23.08 7.51 -6.88
CA VAL A 40 -24.21 6.97 -7.65
C VAL A 40 -25.05 8.09 -8.26
N GLU A 41 -25.09 8.17 -9.60
CA GLU A 41 -25.77 9.24 -10.36
C GLU A 41 -27.29 9.25 -10.11
N SER A 42 -27.92 8.09 -9.96
CA SER A 42 -29.37 7.99 -9.72
C SER A 42 -29.82 8.44 -8.33
N ALA A 43 -28.88 8.60 -7.40
CA ALA A 43 -29.15 9.06 -6.03
C ALA A 43 -28.00 9.97 -5.57
N PRO A 44 -27.89 11.18 -6.14
CA PRO A 44 -26.64 11.91 -6.17
C PRO A 44 -26.22 12.52 -4.82
N ASP A 45 -27.12 12.51 -3.83
CA ASP A 45 -26.89 12.98 -2.46
C ASP A 45 -26.89 11.83 -1.44
N ASN A 46 -26.87 10.58 -1.91
CA ASN A 46 -26.78 9.40 -1.05
C ASN A 46 -25.33 8.91 -0.91
N ASN A 47 -25.11 8.12 0.14
CA ASN A 47 -23.86 7.45 0.46
C ASN A 47 -24.09 5.94 0.68
N LEU A 48 -23.06 5.13 0.41
CA LEU A 48 -23.07 3.66 0.50
C LEU A 48 -21.95 3.10 1.38
N GLY A 49 -21.28 3.90 2.20
CA GLY A 49 -20.06 3.50 2.92
C GLY A 49 -20.26 2.44 4.01
N GLY A 50 -21.50 2.02 4.30
CA GLY A 50 -21.79 0.90 5.18
C GLY A 50 -22.38 -0.33 4.47
N GLU A 51 -22.57 -0.28 3.15
CA GLU A 51 -23.10 -1.40 2.38
C GLU A 51 -22.07 -2.53 2.27
N PRO A 52 -22.46 -3.82 2.25
CA PRO A 52 -21.56 -4.95 2.00
C PRO A 52 -21.12 -5.05 0.53
N PHE A 53 -21.31 -4.00 -0.26
CA PHE A 53 -20.89 -3.94 -1.65
C PHE A 53 -20.69 -2.49 -2.13
N VAL A 54 -19.86 -2.35 -3.16
CA VAL A 54 -19.49 -1.11 -3.83
C VAL A 54 -19.97 -1.18 -5.28
N PRO A 55 -21.08 -0.52 -5.67
CA PRO A 55 -21.51 -0.44 -7.05
C PRO A 55 -20.53 0.33 -7.95
N ALA A 56 -20.21 -0.21 -9.13
CA ALA A 56 -19.54 0.53 -10.19
C ALA A 56 -20.04 0.10 -11.59
N GLY A 57 -19.96 1.00 -12.57
CA GLY A 57 -20.44 0.83 -13.94
C GLY A 57 -21.82 1.43 -14.19
N VAL A 58 -22.44 1.07 -15.32
CA VAL A 58 -23.68 1.70 -15.79
C VAL A 58 -24.88 0.77 -15.58
N THR A 59 -25.91 1.27 -14.91
CA THR A 59 -27.15 0.52 -14.67
C THR A 59 -27.96 0.31 -15.95
N GLN A 60 -28.98 -0.54 -15.90
CA GLN A 60 -29.93 -0.73 -17.03
C GLN A 60 -30.61 0.59 -17.46
N ASN A 61 -30.79 1.52 -16.51
CA ASN A 61 -31.44 2.82 -16.72
C ASN A 61 -30.46 3.90 -17.19
N ARG A 62 -29.24 3.53 -17.61
CA ARG A 62 -28.20 4.46 -18.10
C ARG A 62 -27.71 5.46 -17.06
N THR A 63 -27.81 5.12 -15.79
CA THR A 63 -27.20 5.89 -14.69
C THR A 63 -25.89 5.25 -14.27
N ARG A 64 -24.92 6.09 -13.93
CA ARG A 64 -23.55 5.67 -13.61
C ARG A 64 -23.35 5.46 -12.11
N ALA A 65 -22.42 4.58 -11.79
CA ALA A 65 -21.86 4.43 -10.46
C ALA A 65 -20.34 4.30 -10.55
N HIS A 66 -19.62 4.99 -9.67
CA HIS A 66 -18.17 4.86 -9.54
C HIS A 66 -17.83 4.31 -8.17
N GLY A 67 -17.04 3.24 -8.12
CA GLY A 67 -16.54 2.68 -6.86
C GLY A 67 -15.31 3.46 -6.39
N LEU A 68 -15.17 3.68 -5.09
CA LEU A 68 -13.99 4.30 -4.48
C LEU A 68 -13.37 3.28 -3.52
N PHE A 69 -12.06 3.08 -3.59
CA PHE A 69 -11.34 2.17 -2.70
C PHE A 69 -10.04 2.81 -2.23
N ARG A 70 -9.77 2.80 -0.93
CA ARG A 70 -8.51 3.27 -0.34
C ARG A 70 -7.93 2.22 0.60
N PHE A 71 -6.62 2.05 0.56
CA PHE A 71 -5.85 1.13 1.41
C PHE A 71 -4.89 1.93 2.28
N ASP A 72 -4.58 1.45 3.49
CA ASP A 72 -3.59 2.08 4.38
C ASP A 72 -2.27 1.30 4.36
N PHE A 73 -1.20 1.96 3.95
CA PHE A 73 0.15 1.40 3.89
C PHE A 73 0.95 1.69 5.19
N THR A 74 0.44 2.58 6.04
CA THR A 74 1.17 3.09 7.20
C THR A 74 1.45 1.98 8.21
N GLY A 75 2.73 1.77 8.53
CA GLY A 75 3.15 0.69 9.42
C GLY A 75 3.07 -0.72 8.81
N GLN A 76 2.51 -0.86 7.60
CA GLN A 76 2.46 -2.10 6.83
C GLN A 76 3.64 -2.20 5.86
N ILE A 77 3.99 -1.08 5.23
CA ILE A 77 5.16 -0.95 4.36
C ILE A 77 6.09 0.09 4.99
N PRO A 78 7.37 -0.23 5.25
CA PRO A 78 8.31 0.73 5.81
C PRO A 78 8.51 1.94 4.87
N PRO A 79 8.66 3.16 5.41
CA PRO A 79 9.03 4.32 4.60
C PRO A 79 10.32 4.05 3.82
N GLN A 80 10.44 4.59 2.61
CA GLN A 80 11.57 4.38 1.68
C GLN A 80 11.74 2.95 1.17
N ALA A 81 10.72 2.09 1.33
CA ALA A 81 10.71 0.81 0.64
C ALA A 81 10.57 1.01 -0.88
N THR A 82 11.20 0.12 -1.65
CA THR A 82 11.00 0.05 -3.10
C THR A 82 9.88 -0.92 -3.39
N VAL A 83 8.76 -0.43 -3.91
CA VAL A 83 7.65 -1.24 -4.39
C VAL A 83 8.04 -1.91 -5.70
N LEU A 84 7.91 -3.23 -5.76
CA LEU A 84 8.21 -4.04 -6.94
C LEU A 84 6.95 -4.31 -7.78
N SER A 85 5.83 -4.60 -7.12
CA SER A 85 4.56 -4.86 -7.78
C SER A 85 3.38 -4.61 -6.86
N ALA A 86 2.22 -4.32 -7.45
CA ALA A 86 0.95 -4.23 -6.75
C ALA A 86 -0.14 -4.89 -7.59
N THR A 87 -1.03 -5.63 -6.93
CA THR A 87 -2.16 -6.33 -7.55
C THR A 87 -3.40 -6.18 -6.67
N LEU A 88 -4.49 -5.67 -7.24
CA LEU A 88 -5.77 -5.52 -6.54
C LEU A 88 -6.73 -6.65 -6.95
N VAL A 89 -7.35 -7.29 -5.98
CA VAL A 89 -8.36 -8.33 -6.19
C VAL A 89 -9.70 -7.83 -5.69
N LEU A 90 -10.71 -7.83 -6.57
CA LEU A 90 -12.08 -7.46 -6.26
C LEU A 90 -13.02 -8.62 -6.57
N GLN A 91 -13.93 -8.93 -5.63
CA GLN A 91 -14.99 -9.91 -5.83
C GLN A 91 -16.23 -9.22 -6.39
N VAL A 92 -16.81 -9.74 -7.48
CA VAL A 92 -18.15 -9.32 -7.90
C VAL A 92 -19.18 -10.19 -7.19
N THR A 93 -20.04 -9.56 -6.37
CA THR A 93 -21.06 -10.20 -5.53
C THR A 93 -22.47 -10.02 -6.08
N GLY A 94 -22.64 -9.18 -7.11
CA GLY A 94 -23.93 -8.97 -7.76
C GLY A 94 -23.83 -8.32 -9.13
N GLN A 95 -24.87 -8.54 -9.94
CA GLN A 95 -25.02 -8.02 -11.30
C GLN A 95 -26.50 -7.76 -11.62
N PRO A 96 -26.85 -7.10 -12.73
CA PRO A 96 -28.24 -6.87 -13.10
C PRO A 96 -28.93 -8.20 -13.48
N SER A 97 -30.17 -8.38 -13.01
CA SER A 97 -30.92 -9.64 -13.17
C SER A 97 -31.66 -9.77 -14.50
N ALA A 98 -31.98 -8.65 -15.16
CA ALA A 98 -32.70 -8.61 -16.44
C ALA A 98 -31.78 -8.76 -17.67
N GLY A 99 -30.57 -9.29 -17.48
CA GLY A 99 -29.49 -9.33 -18.47
C GLY A 99 -28.27 -8.55 -17.98
N TYR A 100 -27.11 -8.82 -18.56
CA TYR A 100 -25.87 -8.12 -18.24
C TYR A 100 -25.02 -7.94 -19.49
N MET A 101 -24.16 -6.91 -19.48
CA MET A 101 -23.12 -6.72 -20.47
C MET A 101 -21.77 -6.78 -19.77
N ALA A 102 -20.86 -7.61 -20.26
CA ALA A 102 -19.46 -7.60 -19.81
C ALA A 102 -18.75 -6.38 -20.39
N ALA A 103 -17.85 -5.78 -19.63
CA ALA A 103 -17.15 -4.56 -20.02
C ALA A 103 -15.78 -4.48 -19.34
N ALA A 104 -14.91 -3.62 -19.86
CA ALA A 104 -13.69 -3.29 -19.14
C ALA A 104 -14.00 -2.26 -18.04
N PHE A 105 -13.27 -2.39 -16.94
CA PHE A 105 -13.29 -1.47 -15.83
C PHE A 105 -11.90 -0.91 -15.61
N ASP A 106 -11.82 0.40 -15.45
CA ASP A 106 -10.59 1.15 -15.25
C ASP A 106 -10.45 1.58 -13.79
N LEU A 107 -9.26 1.39 -13.24
CA LEU A 107 -8.82 2.02 -12.01
C LEU A 107 -8.08 3.32 -12.33
N HIS A 108 -8.53 4.40 -11.72
CA HIS A 108 -7.90 5.72 -11.81
C HIS A 108 -7.48 6.21 -10.43
N ARG A 109 -6.25 6.69 -10.28
CA ARG A 109 -5.78 7.26 -9.01
C ARG A 109 -6.55 8.54 -8.66
N LEU A 110 -7.13 8.60 -7.46
CA LEU A 110 -7.77 9.81 -6.95
C LEU A 110 -6.74 10.86 -6.55
N LEU A 111 -7.06 12.12 -6.84
CA LEU A 111 -6.22 13.30 -6.58
C LEU A 111 -6.76 14.17 -5.44
N LYS A 112 -7.94 13.83 -4.92
CA LYS A 112 -8.62 14.55 -3.87
C LYS A 112 -9.08 13.60 -2.77
N PRO A 113 -9.05 14.02 -1.50
CA PRO A 113 -9.62 13.24 -0.41
C PRO A 113 -11.14 13.24 -0.52
N TRP A 114 -11.74 12.19 0.05
CA TRP A 114 -13.16 11.93 0.16
C TRP A 114 -13.45 11.25 1.50
N GLY A 115 -14.69 11.32 1.99
CA GLY A 115 -15.11 10.61 3.20
C GLY A 115 -15.95 9.39 2.88
N GLU A 116 -15.70 8.28 3.56
CA GLU A 116 -16.37 7.01 3.26
C GLU A 116 -17.86 7.02 3.56
N GLY A 117 -18.22 7.57 4.73
CA GLY A 117 -19.53 7.41 5.33
C GLY A 117 -19.77 6.01 5.88
N THR A 118 -20.96 5.80 6.45
CA THR A 118 -21.34 4.52 7.09
C THR A 118 -22.74 4.08 6.68
N ASN A 119 -23.28 4.68 5.62
CA ASN A 119 -24.71 4.66 5.39
C ASN A 119 -25.11 3.39 4.61
N THR A 120 -26.22 2.81 5.00
CA THR A 120 -26.86 1.65 4.37
C THR A 120 -28.27 1.98 3.97
N ALA A 121 -28.71 1.43 2.84
CA ALA A 121 -30.03 1.59 2.31
C ALA A 121 -31.09 1.11 3.31
N GLN A 122 -32.07 1.97 3.56
CA GLN A 122 -33.17 1.68 4.48
C GLN A 122 -34.13 0.60 3.95
N PHE A 123 -34.19 0.43 2.62
CA PHE A 123 -35.10 -0.50 1.96
C PHE A 123 -34.34 -1.48 1.06
N SER A 124 -34.61 -2.76 1.25
CA SER A 124 -33.92 -3.87 0.56
C SER A 124 -34.26 -4.01 -0.93
N ASN A 125 -35.26 -3.29 -1.44
CA ASN A 125 -35.65 -3.38 -2.84
C ASN A 125 -34.72 -2.60 -3.79
N HIS A 126 -33.97 -1.61 -3.29
CA HIS A 126 -33.01 -0.83 -4.09
C HIS A 126 -31.71 -0.53 -3.32
N PRO A 127 -30.98 -1.53 -2.81
CA PRO A 127 -29.87 -1.26 -1.90
C PRO A 127 -28.68 -0.58 -2.62
N GLY A 128 -28.63 -0.66 -3.95
CA GLY A 128 -27.61 0.02 -4.77
C GLY A 128 -27.71 1.55 -4.84
N ILE A 129 -28.69 2.17 -4.17
CA ILE A 129 -28.78 3.65 -4.07
C ILE A 129 -28.34 4.17 -2.70
N GLY A 130 -28.04 3.29 -1.74
CA GLY A 130 -27.66 3.70 -0.38
C GLY A 130 -28.76 4.43 0.38
N ALA A 131 -28.34 5.32 1.28
CA ALA A 131 -29.21 6.20 2.06
C ALA A 131 -28.71 7.65 2.00
N PRO A 132 -29.56 8.65 2.34
CA PRO A 132 -29.14 10.05 2.37
C PRO A 132 -27.84 10.25 3.13
N ALA A 133 -26.93 11.04 2.57
CA ALA A 133 -25.63 11.31 3.17
C ALA A 133 -25.76 12.00 4.54
N THR A 134 -24.74 11.80 5.36
CA THR A 134 -24.45 12.56 6.59
C THR A 134 -23.22 13.43 6.37
N THR A 135 -22.90 14.30 7.33
CA THR A 135 -21.76 15.22 7.24
C THR A 135 -20.47 14.47 6.96
N ASN A 136 -19.73 14.93 5.95
CA ASN A 136 -18.46 14.38 5.47
C ASN A 136 -18.54 13.12 4.59
N ASP A 137 -19.73 12.61 4.27
CA ASP A 137 -19.84 11.45 3.37
C ASP A 137 -19.55 11.83 1.91
N ALA A 138 -18.95 10.92 1.16
CA ALA A 138 -18.86 11.04 -0.29
C ALA A 138 -20.21 10.72 -0.94
N THR A 139 -20.57 11.53 -1.93
CA THR A 139 -21.76 11.37 -2.78
C THR A 139 -21.37 11.68 -4.22
N TRP A 140 -22.29 11.45 -5.17
CA TRP A 140 -22.08 11.83 -6.56
C TRP A 140 -21.71 13.32 -6.72
N ASN A 141 -22.31 14.20 -5.91
CA ASN A 141 -22.06 15.64 -5.97
C ASN A 141 -20.88 16.09 -5.08
N MET A 142 -20.64 15.42 -3.95
CA MET A 142 -19.76 15.92 -2.88
C MET A 142 -18.66 14.94 -2.51
N ARG A 143 -17.44 15.43 -2.29
CA ARG A 143 -16.36 14.65 -1.66
C ARG A 143 -16.58 14.49 -0.15
N PHE A 144 -17.18 15.53 0.44
CA PHE A 144 -17.59 15.59 1.84
C PHE A 144 -18.93 16.34 1.92
N ALA A 145 -20.03 15.61 2.06
CA ALA A 145 -21.37 16.17 2.11
C ALA A 145 -21.52 17.19 3.24
N PHE A 146 -22.39 18.19 3.01
CA PHE A 146 -22.63 19.32 3.93
C PHE A 146 -21.39 20.20 4.21
N THR A 147 -20.39 20.17 3.32
CA THR A 147 -19.26 21.10 3.31
C THR A 147 -19.21 21.84 1.97
N THR A 148 -18.16 22.64 1.72
CA THR A 148 -17.89 23.24 0.41
C THR A 148 -17.04 22.35 -0.51
N ASN A 149 -16.66 21.15 -0.06
CA ASN A 149 -15.82 20.23 -0.82
C ASN A 149 -16.63 19.40 -1.82
N ALA A 150 -17.02 20.02 -2.92
CA ALA A 150 -17.61 19.33 -4.05
C ALA A 150 -16.57 18.58 -4.90
N TRP A 151 -17.03 17.63 -5.71
CA TRP A 151 -16.30 17.21 -6.90
C TRP A 151 -16.27 18.36 -7.92
N THR A 152 -15.29 18.36 -8.83
CA THR A 152 -15.21 19.40 -9.88
C THR A 152 -16.40 19.33 -10.82
N VAL A 153 -16.84 18.10 -11.13
CA VAL A 153 -18.14 17.80 -11.75
C VAL A 153 -18.77 16.63 -10.99
N PRO A 154 -20.11 16.50 -10.99
CA PRO A 154 -20.76 15.33 -10.39
C PRO A 154 -20.18 14.03 -10.95
N GLY A 155 -19.83 13.10 -10.06
CA GLY A 155 -19.16 11.84 -10.41
C GLY A 155 -17.63 11.88 -10.42
N ALA A 156 -17.01 13.03 -10.15
CA ALA A 156 -15.56 13.29 -10.27
C ALA A 156 -15.09 13.54 -11.71
N SER A 157 -14.24 14.56 -11.88
CA SER A 157 -13.68 14.97 -13.17
C SER A 157 -12.27 14.41 -13.40
N PRO A 158 -11.94 13.95 -14.62
CA PRO A 158 -10.57 13.61 -14.96
C PRO A 158 -9.65 14.84 -14.84
N THR A 159 -8.38 14.62 -14.50
CA THR A 159 -7.33 15.63 -14.28
C THR A 159 -7.47 16.44 -12.98
N ASN A 160 -8.69 16.77 -12.56
CA ASN A 160 -8.94 17.58 -11.37
C ASN A 160 -9.19 16.74 -10.11
N ASP A 161 -10.00 15.69 -10.24
CA ASP A 161 -10.41 14.84 -9.12
C ASP A 161 -9.75 13.46 -9.16
N TYR A 162 -9.49 12.93 -10.36
CA TYR A 162 -8.72 11.69 -10.58
C TYR A 162 -7.73 11.83 -11.74
N ALA A 163 -6.67 11.03 -11.75
CA ALA A 163 -5.67 11.00 -12.82
C ALA A 163 -6.25 10.31 -14.08
N PRO A 164 -6.19 10.93 -15.27
CA PRO A 164 -6.70 10.31 -16.49
C PRO A 164 -5.95 9.04 -16.91
N ALA A 165 -4.70 8.89 -16.48
CA ALA A 165 -3.93 7.68 -16.71
C ALA A 165 -4.57 6.50 -15.95
N ILE A 166 -4.79 5.40 -16.66
CA ILE A 166 -5.32 4.17 -16.07
C ILE A 166 -4.20 3.50 -15.27
N SER A 167 -4.47 3.26 -13.99
CA SER A 167 -3.59 2.51 -13.08
C SER A 167 -3.59 1.04 -13.48
N ALA A 168 -4.77 0.45 -13.67
CA ALA A 168 -4.95 -0.89 -14.22
C ALA A 168 -6.36 -1.01 -14.82
N GLN A 169 -6.51 -1.89 -15.82
CA GLN A 169 -7.79 -2.22 -16.44
C GLN A 169 -8.07 -3.71 -16.27
N GLN A 170 -9.33 -4.09 -16.11
CA GLN A 170 -9.75 -5.47 -16.09
C GLN A 170 -11.09 -5.67 -16.81
N PHE A 171 -11.19 -6.72 -17.62
CA PHE A 171 -12.45 -7.08 -18.27
C PHE A 171 -13.31 -7.92 -17.31
N VAL A 172 -14.48 -7.39 -16.96
CA VAL A 172 -15.39 -7.96 -15.95
C VAL A 172 -16.60 -8.58 -16.62
N TYR A 173 -16.79 -9.88 -16.40
CA TYR A 173 -17.90 -10.68 -16.89
C TYR A 173 -19.05 -10.68 -15.86
N ASP A 174 -19.32 -11.81 -15.21
CA ASP A 174 -20.39 -12.01 -14.24
C ASP A 174 -19.86 -12.45 -12.87
N VAL A 175 -20.78 -12.68 -11.93
CA VAL A 175 -20.49 -13.16 -10.56
C VAL A 175 -19.77 -14.52 -10.57
N GLY A 176 -20.03 -15.38 -11.55
CA GLY A 176 -19.45 -16.73 -11.64
C GLY A 176 -17.98 -16.75 -12.04
N ASN A 177 -17.47 -15.65 -12.58
CA ASN A 177 -16.05 -15.48 -12.95
C ASN A 177 -15.22 -14.77 -11.87
N SER A 178 -15.82 -14.36 -10.76
CA SER A 178 -15.10 -13.75 -9.63
C SER A 178 -14.08 -14.70 -8.99
N PRO A 179 -12.97 -14.19 -8.41
CA PRO A 179 -12.57 -12.78 -8.34
C PRO A 179 -11.96 -12.24 -9.63
N TYR A 180 -11.96 -10.90 -9.75
CA TYR A 180 -11.27 -10.17 -10.79
C TYR A 180 -9.97 -9.56 -10.26
N VAL A 181 -8.90 -9.70 -11.03
CA VAL A 181 -7.56 -9.26 -10.67
C VAL A 181 -7.15 -8.06 -11.53
N PHE A 182 -6.82 -6.94 -10.90
CA PHE A 182 -6.30 -5.74 -11.54
C PHE A 182 -4.79 -5.67 -11.33
N GLY A 183 -4.03 -5.63 -12.44
CA GLY A 183 -2.58 -5.66 -12.42
C GLY A 183 -1.96 -7.06 -12.27
N PRO A 184 -0.63 -7.13 -12.08
CA PRO A 184 0.27 -6.00 -11.86
C PRO A 184 0.51 -5.17 -13.12
N THR A 185 0.62 -3.84 -12.95
CA THR A 185 1.01 -2.91 -14.01
C THR A 185 2.06 -1.92 -13.48
N PRO A 186 2.87 -1.30 -14.36
CA PRO A 186 3.79 -0.24 -13.95
C PRO A 186 3.08 0.96 -13.32
N SER A 187 1.91 1.36 -13.85
CA SER A 187 1.14 2.50 -13.33
C SER A 187 0.59 2.24 -11.93
N LEU A 188 0.02 1.05 -11.68
CA LEU A 188 -0.49 0.67 -10.35
C LEU A 188 0.64 0.58 -9.32
N THR A 189 1.80 0.06 -9.74
CA THR A 189 3.02 0.02 -8.91
C THR A 189 3.52 1.43 -8.57
N ALA A 190 3.52 2.34 -9.56
CA ALA A 190 3.94 3.72 -9.36
C ALA A 190 3.00 4.51 -8.43
N ASP A 191 1.69 4.25 -8.49
CA ASP A 191 0.72 4.84 -7.56
C ASP A 191 1.04 4.43 -6.11
N VAL A 192 1.25 3.13 -5.87
CA VAL A 192 1.59 2.61 -4.53
C VAL A 192 2.95 3.16 -4.07
N GLN A 193 3.97 3.19 -4.93
CA GLN A 193 5.26 3.79 -4.59
C GLN A 193 5.10 5.26 -4.16
N ALA A 194 4.32 6.05 -4.91
CA ALA A 194 4.09 7.45 -4.59
C ALA A 194 3.43 7.63 -3.21
N TRP A 195 2.53 6.73 -2.82
CA TRP A 195 1.87 6.76 -1.51
C TRP A 195 2.72 6.22 -0.36
N VAL A 196 3.62 5.27 -0.63
CA VAL A 196 4.64 4.86 0.36
C VAL A 196 5.60 6.02 0.65
N ASP A 197 5.98 6.78 -0.38
CA ASP A 197 6.88 7.93 -0.24
C ASP A 197 6.15 9.17 0.34
N HIS A 198 4.88 9.37 0.00
CA HIS A 198 4.06 10.51 0.41
C HIS A 198 2.66 10.07 0.89
N PRO A 199 2.53 9.52 2.11
CA PRO A 199 1.27 8.96 2.62
C PRO A 199 0.09 9.94 2.62
N ASP A 200 0.34 11.23 2.84
CA ASP A 200 -0.70 12.28 2.85
C ASP A 200 -1.40 12.47 1.50
N SER A 201 -0.83 11.93 0.41
CA SER A 201 -1.41 11.97 -0.94
C SER A 201 -2.23 10.73 -1.29
N ASN A 202 -2.36 9.78 -0.37
CA ASN A 202 -3.12 8.55 -0.57
C ASN A 202 -4.62 8.77 -0.42
N PHE A 203 -5.29 8.92 -1.57
CA PHE A 203 -6.75 9.02 -1.66
C PHE A 203 -7.38 7.79 -2.31
N GLY A 204 -6.58 6.76 -2.60
CA GLY A 204 -7.07 5.53 -3.23
C GLY A 204 -7.36 5.66 -4.73
N TRP A 205 -8.21 4.76 -5.23
CA TRP A 205 -8.60 4.68 -6.64
C TRP A 205 -10.11 4.81 -6.82
N LEU A 206 -10.48 5.34 -7.98
CA LEU A 206 -11.82 5.33 -8.55
C LEU A 206 -11.90 4.18 -9.56
N LEU A 207 -12.94 3.36 -9.45
CA LEU A 207 -13.27 2.26 -10.36
C LEU A 207 -14.51 2.65 -11.17
N MET A 208 -14.41 2.61 -12.49
CA MET A 208 -15.54 2.88 -13.40
C MET A 208 -15.45 2.00 -14.65
N ALA A 209 -16.56 1.88 -15.39
CA ALA A 209 -16.52 1.22 -16.70
C ALA A 209 -15.78 2.11 -17.71
N ASP A 210 -15.03 1.51 -18.63
CA ASP A 210 -14.29 2.23 -19.67
C ASP A 210 -15.22 2.99 -20.64
N ASP A 211 -16.34 2.35 -21.00
CA ASP A 211 -17.44 2.94 -21.76
C ASP A 211 -18.70 3.12 -20.89
N GLU A 212 -18.87 4.34 -20.39
CA GLU A 212 -20.05 4.70 -19.61
C GLU A 212 -21.32 4.96 -20.45
N THR A 213 -21.26 4.82 -21.77
CA THR A 213 -22.45 4.94 -22.64
C THR A 213 -23.20 3.61 -22.76
N ALA A 214 -22.51 2.50 -22.47
CA ALA A 214 -23.06 1.16 -22.54
C ALA A 214 -23.71 0.75 -21.22
N ASN A 215 -25.01 0.46 -21.25
CA ASN A 215 -25.76 0.06 -20.05
C ASN A 215 -25.57 -1.43 -19.71
N PHE A 216 -26.08 -1.85 -18.55
CA PHE A 216 -25.97 -3.22 -18.03
C PHE A 216 -24.55 -3.68 -17.66
N THR A 217 -23.60 -2.74 -17.60
CA THR A 217 -22.23 -3.00 -17.14
C THR A 217 -22.12 -2.98 -15.62
N ALA A 218 -23.05 -2.34 -14.91
CA ALA A 218 -22.99 -2.20 -13.45
C ALA A 218 -22.75 -3.54 -12.74
N ARG A 219 -21.81 -3.56 -11.80
CA ARG A 219 -21.52 -4.68 -10.89
C ARG A 219 -21.51 -4.19 -9.45
N ARG A 220 -21.82 -5.09 -8.53
CA ARG A 220 -21.57 -4.92 -7.10
C ARG A 220 -20.25 -5.61 -6.79
N PHE A 221 -19.25 -4.85 -6.40
CA PHE A 221 -18.00 -5.38 -5.89
C PHE A 221 -18.11 -5.55 -4.37
N GLY A 222 -17.46 -6.54 -3.75
CA GLY A 222 -17.46 -6.66 -2.28
C GLY A 222 -16.84 -5.42 -1.62
N SER A 223 -17.41 -4.97 -0.50
CA SER A 223 -16.87 -3.89 0.34
C SER A 223 -16.13 -4.46 1.55
N ARG A 224 -15.48 -3.60 2.36
CA ARG A 224 -14.91 -4.04 3.64
C ARG A 224 -15.94 -4.55 4.65
N GLU A 225 -17.21 -4.17 4.52
CA GLU A 225 -18.33 -4.69 5.31
C GLU A 225 -18.75 -6.11 4.93
N ASP A 226 -18.34 -6.62 3.76
CA ASP A 226 -18.53 -8.04 3.42
C ASP A 226 -17.41 -8.90 4.04
N PRO A 227 -17.72 -9.75 5.05
CA PRO A 227 -16.71 -10.51 5.77
C PRO A 227 -15.99 -11.56 4.91
N ASN A 228 -16.53 -11.92 3.74
CA ASN A 228 -15.96 -12.95 2.88
C ASN A 228 -15.34 -12.40 1.60
N ASN A 229 -15.77 -11.21 1.16
CA ASN A 229 -15.50 -10.71 -0.18
C ASN A 229 -14.81 -9.33 -0.20
N ALA A 230 -14.25 -8.90 0.94
CA ALA A 230 -13.58 -7.61 1.06
C ALA A 230 -12.44 -7.43 0.03
N PRO A 231 -12.25 -6.21 -0.51
CA PRO A 231 -11.15 -5.87 -1.42
C PRO A 231 -9.78 -6.22 -0.83
N GLN A 232 -8.90 -6.82 -1.64
CA GLN A 232 -7.54 -7.17 -1.21
C GLN A 232 -6.48 -6.61 -2.15
N LEU A 233 -5.57 -5.80 -1.62
CA LEU A 233 -4.41 -5.29 -2.34
C LEU A 233 -3.15 -6.04 -1.86
N THR A 234 -2.50 -6.75 -2.77
CA THR A 234 -1.21 -7.39 -2.49
C THR A 234 -0.08 -6.53 -3.05
N VAL A 235 0.89 -6.21 -2.21
CA VAL A 235 2.06 -5.40 -2.56
C VAL A 235 3.32 -6.18 -2.28
N GLU A 236 4.19 -6.27 -3.28
CA GLU A 236 5.53 -6.81 -3.17
C GLU A 236 6.53 -5.65 -3.10
N PHE A 237 7.45 -5.66 -2.14
CA PHE A 237 8.39 -4.57 -1.93
C PHE A 237 9.72 -5.05 -1.33
N ILE A 238 10.76 -4.22 -1.48
CA ILE A 238 12.04 -4.39 -0.80
C ILE A 238 12.12 -3.32 0.30
N PRO A 239 12.24 -3.72 1.59
CA PRO A 239 12.45 -2.77 2.68
C PRO A 239 13.74 -1.96 2.49
N PRO A 240 13.82 -0.72 3.01
CA PRO A 240 15.04 0.05 2.97
C PRO A 240 16.15 -0.66 3.77
N LEU A 241 17.40 -0.52 3.32
CA LEU A 241 18.56 -1.02 4.03
C LEU A 241 18.70 -0.30 5.38
N ARG A 242 18.83 -1.08 6.46
CA ARG A 242 19.05 -0.54 7.81
C ARG A 242 20.38 -1.02 8.38
N LEU A 243 21.07 -0.10 9.06
CA LEU A 243 22.20 -0.45 9.92
C LEU A 243 21.68 -1.08 11.22
N LEU A 244 22.24 -2.22 11.58
CA LEU A 244 21.84 -3.04 12.71
C LEU A 244 22.99 -3.19 13.69
N THR A 245 22.67 -3.52 14.94
CA THR A 245 23.65 -3.84 15.99
C THR A 245 24.82 -2.84 16.13
N PRO A 246 24.59 -1.51 16.16
CA PRO A 246 25.67 -0.56 16.38
C PRO A 246 26.32 -0.84 17.74
N ARG A 247 27.64 -1.00 17.76
CA ARG A 247 28.40 -1.29 18.98
C ARG A 247 29.74 -0.58 19.00
N LEU A 248 30.13 -0.13 20.18
CA LEU A 248 31.46 0.40 20.49
C LEU A 248 32.21 -0.60 21.36
N ALA A 249 33.32 -1.13 20.88
CA ALA A 249 34.17 -2.05 21.65
C ALA A 249 35.62 -1.98 21.17
N GLY A 250 36.58 -1.98 22.10
CA GLY A 250 38.01 -2.04 21.77
C GLY A 250 38.51 -0.91 20.87
N GLY A 251 38.01 0.32 21.05
CA GLY A 251 38.39 1.48 20.23
C GLY A 251 37.82 1.48 18.81
N ARG A 252 36.81 0.64 18.54
CA ARG A 252 36.16 0.50 17.23
C ARG A 252 34.66 0.68 17.35
N PHE A 253 34.08 1.32 16.34
CA PHE A 253 32.66 1.24 16.04
C PHE A 253 32.43 0.07 15.08
N SER A 254 31.36 -0.66 15.26
CA SER A 254 30.94 -1.70 14.31
C SER A 254 29.44 -1.80 14.26
N PHE A 255 28.94 -2.24 13.11
CA PHE A 255 27.53 -2.47 12.85
C PHE A 255 27.40 -3.61 11.86
N THR A 256 26.18 -4.13 11.74
CA THR A 256 25.82 -5.07 10.68
C THR A 256 24.81 -4.45 9.75
N PHE A 257 24.69 -4.98 8.55
CA PHE A 257 23.56 -4.68 7.68
C PHE A 257 23.26 -5.89 6.79
N PRO A 258 22.00 -6.06 6.38
CA PRO A 258 21.64 -7.16 5.50
C PRO A 258 22.12 -6.89 4.07
N ALA A 259 22.66 -7.91 3.41
CA ALA A 259 23.02 -7.87 2.00
C ALA A 259 22.40 -9.06 1.26
N ALA A 260 21.81 -8.81 0.09
CA ALA A 260 21.32 -9.83 -0.82
C ALA A 260 22.48 -10.64 -1.43
N ALA A 261 22.16 -11.80 -2.01
CA ALA A 261 23.16 -12.66 -2.64
C ALA A 261 23.88 -11.91 -3.78
N GLY A 262 25.21 -11.89 -3.77
CA GLY A 262 26.02 -11.20 -4.77
C GLY A 262 25.89 -9.67 -4.79
N GLN A 263 25.14 -9.05 -3.88
CA GLN A 263 24.91 -7.60 -3.86
C GLN A 263 26.22 -6.85 -3.63
N THR A 264 26.54 -5.91 -4.51
CA THR A 264 27.74 -5.09 -4.40
C THR A 264 27.41 -3.69 -3.89
N GLY A 265 28.39 -3.05 -3.27
CA GLY A 265 28.25 -1.67 -2.85
C GLY A 265 29.43 -1.17 -2.02
N THR A 266 29.21 0.00 -1.44
CA THR A 266 30.20 0.71 -0.63
C THR A 266 29.55 1.16 0.67
N VAL A 267 30.25 0.92 1.77
CA VAL A 267 29.96 1.56 3.04
C VAL A 267 30.73 2.87 3.06
N GLU A 268 30.04 3.96 3.31
CA GLU A 268 30.61 5.29 3.32
C GLU A 268 30.42 5.95 4.69
N PHE A 269 31.29 6.91 5.00
CA PHE A 269 31.18 7.74 6.19
C PHE A 269 31.41 9.22 5.90
N CYS A 270 30.88 10.08 6.76
CA CYS A 270 31.21 11.50 6.80
C CYS A 270 31.34 11.97 8.26
N THR A 271 31.90 13.16 8.48
CA THR A 271 32.03 13.75 9.83
C THR A 271 30.95 14.79 10.15
N THR A 272 30.18 15.22 9.15
CA THR A 272 29.04 16.14 9.28
C THR A 272 27.89 15.72 8.36
N LEU A 273 26.65 15.71 8.88
CA LEU A 273 25.45 15.39 8.08
C LEU A 273 25.05 16.49 7.10
N ALA A 274 25.48 17.73 7.34
CA ALA A 274 25.13 18.88 6.52
C ALA A 274 25.95 18.97 5.21
N GLY A 275 27.04 18.21 5.10
CA GLY A 275 27.90 18.18 3.91
C GLY A 275 27.57 17.01 2.98
N SER A 276 27.96 17.13 1.71
CA SER A 276 27.90 16.06 0.71
C SER A 276 29.16 15.18 0.67
N ASP A 277 30.14 15.44 1.53
CA ASP A 277 31.46 14.82 1.50
C ASP A 277 31.45 13.44 2.18
N TRP A 278 30.87 12.46 1.50
CA TRP A 278 30.93 11.06 1.89
C TRP A 278 32.21 10.40 1.38
N THR A 279 32.91 9.70 2.27
CA THR A 279 34.15 8.97 1.96
C THR A 279 33.90 7.48 2.06
N ALA A 280 34.40 6.70 1.09
CA ALA A 280 34.34 5.25 1.15
C ALA A 280 35.15 4.71 2.35
N LEU A 281 34.47 3.95 3.22
CA LEU A 281 35.09 3.18 4.30
C LEU A 281 35.57 1.83 3.77
N THR A 282 34.68 1.10 3.11
CA THR A 282 34.98 -0.22 2.52
C THR A 282 33.98 -0.55 1.41
N ASN A 283 34.44 -1.24 0.39
CA ASN A 283 33.56 -1.90 -0.57
C ASN A 283 33.14 -3.27 -0.05
N PHE A 284 32.00 -3.79 -0.52
CA PHE A 284 31.53 -5.12 -0.18
C PHE A 284 30.93 -5.84 -1.40
N VAL A 285 30.94 -7.17 -1.32
CA VAL A 285 30.23 -8.08 -2.21
C VAL A 285 29.47 -9.07 -1.33
N GLY A 286 28.17 -9.17 -1.55
CA GLY A 286 27.30 -10.12 -0.86
C GLY A 286 27.74 -11.56 -1.14
N SER A 287 27.51 -12.44 -0.16
CA SER A 287 27.82 -13.86 -0.31
C SER A 287 26.92 -14.54 -1.35
N ALA A 288 27.15 -15.82 -1.64
CA ALA A 288 26.30 -16.59 -2.56
C ALA A 288 24.84 -16.74 -2.07
N THR A 289 24.61 -16.54 -0.77
CA THR A 289 23.30 -16.42 -0.15
C THR A 289 23.21 -15.11 0.63
N ALA A 290 21.99 -14.63 0.79
CA ALA A 290 21.75 -13.37 1.49
C ALA A 290 22.08 -13.52 3.00
N THR A 291 22.82 -12.56 3.55
CA THR A 291 23.41 -12.63 4.90
C THR A 291 23.67 -11.24 5.47
N ASN A 292 23.97 -11.15 6.77
CA ASN A 292 24.40 -9.90 7.39
C ASN A 292 25.91 -9.72 7.23
N LEU A 293 26.31 -8.58 6.68
CA LEU A 293 27.70 -8.16 6.62
C LEU A 293 28.05 -7.34 7.86
N VAL A 294 29.27 -7.54 8.40
CA VAL A 294 29.78 -6.79 9.55
C VAL A 294 30.78 -5.76 9.03
N VAL A 295 30.62 -4.52 9.46
CA VAL A 295 31.60 -3.44 9.22
C VAL A 295 32.22 -3.01 10.55
N SER A 296 33.51 -2.72 10.53
CA SER A 296 34.22 -2.13 11.67
C SER A 296 35.07 -0.95 11.23
N ASP A 297 34.95 0.16 11.96
CA ASP A 297 35.70 1.39 11.75
C ASP A 297 36.46 1.76 13.05
N PRO A 298 37.78 2.02 13.00
CA PRO A 298 38.51 2.60 14.13
C PRO A 298 37.97 3.98 14.51
N ILE A 299 37.86 4.26 15.80
CA ILE A 299 37.41 5.57 16.29
C ILE A 299 38.56 6.56 16.18
N LEU A 300 38.58 7.33 15.09
CA LEU A 300 39.65 8.30 14.78
C LEU A 300 39.26 9.76 15.05
N GLY A 301 38.03 10.01 15.55
CA GLY A 301 37.51 11.36 15.76
C GLY A 301 36.27 11.37 16.65
N PRO A 302 35.76 12.56 16.97
CA PRO A 302 34.67 12.72 17.94
C PRO A 302 33.32 12.20 17.44
N GLN A 303 33.08 12.23 16.12
CA GLN A 303 31.85 11.73 15.51
C GLN A 303 32.06 11.33 14.05
N ARG A 304 31.27 10.34 13.60
CA ARG A 304 31.10 9.95 12.20
C ARG A 304 29.67 9.49 11.96
N PHE A 305 29.18 9.69 10.75
CA PHE A 305 27.91 9.17 10.25
C PHE A 305 28.20 8.13 9.17
N TYR A 306 27.32 7.15 9.01
CA TYR A 306 27.54 6.01 8.10
C TYR A 306 26.33 5.82 7.20
N ARG A 307 26.57 5.39 5.96
CA ARG A 307 25.54 4.88 5.05
C ARG A 307 26.07 3.70 4.24
N VAL A 308 25.17 2.90 3.72
CA VAL A 308 25.48 1.85 2.75
C VAL A 308 24.89 2.27 1.42
N VAL A 309 25.74 2.35 0.41
CA VAL A 309 25.34 2.63 -0.97
C VAL A 309 25.46 1.33 -1.73
N THR A 310 24.33 0.83 -2.24
CA THR A 310 24.29 -0.39 -3.03
C THR A 310 24.42 -0.01 -4.49
N THR A 311 25.35 -0.63 -5.19
CA THR A 311 25.40 -0.51 -6.65
C THR A 311 24.37 -1.49 -7.20
N ASN A 312 23.27 -0.98 -7.73
CA ASN A 312 22.37 -1.84 -8.50
C ASN A 312 23.19 -2.45 -9.63
N ALA A 313 23.24 -3.79 -9.70
CA ALA A 313 23.44 -4.40 -11.00
C ALA A 313 22.30 -3.87 -11.85
N ALA A 314 22.61 -3.06 -12.86
CA ALA A 314 21.64 -2.70 -13.86
C ALA A 314 21.02 -4.01 -14.38
N GLY A 315 19.76 -4.25 -14.01
CA GLY A 315 18.92 -5.19 -14.73
C GLY A 315 18.56 -4.57 -16.09
N PRO A 316 18.32 -5.40 -17.11
CA PRO A 316 18.01 -4.96 -18.47
C PRO A 316 16.84 -3.97 -18.56
#